data_AF-A0A0M0T6P5-F1
#
_entry.id   AF-A0A0M0T6P5-F1
#
_cell.length_a   1.000
_cell.length_b   1.000
_cell.length_c   1.000
_cell.angle_alpha   90.00
_cell.angle_beta   90.00
_cell.angle_gamma   90.00
#
_symmetry.space_group_name_H-M   'P 1'
#
loop_
_entity.id
_entity.type
_entity.pdbx_description
1 polymer ?
#
loop_
_entity_poly.entity_id
_entity_poly.type
_entity_poly.pdbx_seq_one_letter_code
_entity_poly.pdbx_strand_id
1 'polypeptide(L)'
;MTSTQQRAELQRQIWQIANDVRGSVDGWDFKQYVLGTLFYRFISENFANYMEGGDESINYAELSDDIITDDIKDDAIKTKGYFIYPSQLFANIAANANKNDNLNKDLNSIFVAIESSASGYPSEDEIKGLFADVDTTSNRLGNTVKDKNIRLAAVLNGVAGLKFTRCSTFMMS
;
A
#
# COMPACT_ATOMS: atom_id res chain seq x y z
N MET A 1 2.50 13.38 25.07
CA MET A 1 1.13 13.06 24.61
C MET A 1 1.11 11.62 24.17
N THR A 2 0.21 10.79 24.70
CA THR A 2 0.33 9.33 24.69
C THR A 2 -0.03 8.73 23.33
N SER A 3 0.74 7.73 22.89
CA SER A 3 0.60 6.95 21.64
C SER A 3 -0.86 6.53 21.32
N THR A 4 -1.70 6.37 22.34
CA THR A 4 -3.12 6.02 22.23
C THR A 4 -3.99 7.11 21.59
N GLN A 5 -3.72 8.40 21.84
CA GLN A 5 -4.49 9.50 21.26
C GLN A 5 -4.18 9.67 19.77
N GLN A 6 -2.90 9.56 19.38
CA GLN A 6 -2.51 9.56 17.97
C GLN A 6 -3.10 8.37 17.21
N ARG A 7 -3.10 7.17 17.80
CA ARG A 7 -3.74 5.99 17.23
C ARG A 7 -5.25 6.17 17.05
N ALA A 8 -5.93 6.77 18.03
CA ALA A 8 -7.36 7.04 17.94
C ALA A 8 -7.69 8.11 16.88
N GLU A 9 -6.89 9.16 16.76
CA GLU A 9 -7.03 10.18 15.70
C GLU A 9 -6.77 9.59 14.31
N LEU A 10 -5.74 8.76 14.16
CA LEU A 10 -5.46 8.02 12.93
C LEU A 10 -6.63 7.10 12.57
N GLN A 11 -7.11 6.28 13.51
CA GLN A 11 -8.27 5.41 13.29
C GLN A 11 -9.52 6.20 12.90
N ARG A 12 -9.72 7.39 13.48
CA ARG A 12 -10.86 8.26 13.18
C ARG A 12 -10.75 8.89 11.80
N GLN A 13 -9.56 9.35 11.39
CA GLN A 13 -9.31 9.84 10.03
C GLN A 13 -9.46 8.73 8.99
N ILE A 14 -8.95 7.53 9.29
CA ILE A 14 -9.15 6.32 8.46
C ILE A 14 -10.65 6.08 8.26
N TRP A 15 -11.43 6.12 9.35
CA TRP A 15 -12.87 5.92 9.29
C TRP A 15 -13.62 7.04 8.57
N GLN A 16 -13.20 8.30 8.69
CA GLN A 16 -13.83 9.43 7.99
C GLN A 16 -13.62 9.33 6.49
N ILE A 17 -12.39 9.07 6.04
CA ILE A 17 -12.09 8.88 4.62
C ILE A 17 -12.80 7.63 4.10
N ALA A 18 -12.83 6.55 4.88
CA ALA A 18 -13.59 5.36 4.52
C ALA A 18 -15.12 5.61 4.49
N ASN A 19 -15.63 6.68 5.10
CA ASN A 19 -17.03 7.09 5.03
C ASN A 19 -17.29 7.97 3.80
N ASP A 20 -16.38 8.89 3.48
CA ASP A 20 -16.47 9.79 2.33
C ASP A 20 -16.35 9.04 1.00
N VAL A 21 -15.49 8.02 0.95
CA VAL A 21 -15.28 7.20 -0.25
C VAL A 21 -16.33 6.07 -0.36
N ARG A 22 -17.10 5.78 0.72
CA ARG A 22 -18.14 4.74 0.75
C ARG A 22 -19.22 4.92 -0.31
N GLY A 23 -19.62 6.17 -0.59
CA GLY A 23 -20.54 6.53 -1.66
C GLY A 23 -21.66 5.52 -1.93
N SER A 24 -21.79 5.07 -3.18
CA SER A 24 -22.84 4.15 -3.67
C SER A 24 -22.43 2.66 -3.68
N VAL A 25 -21.35 2.27 -3.01
CA VAL A 25 -20.85 0.88 -3.00
C VAL A 25 -21.32 0.17 -1.74
N ASP A 26 -21.61 -1.13 -1.86
CA ASP A 26 -21.91 -1.97 -0.71
C ASP A 26 -20.76 -1.91 0.31
N GLY A 27 -21.08 -1.58 1.56
CA GLY A 27 -20.08 -1.24 2.57
C GLY A 27 -19.14 -2.41 2.93
N TRP A 28 -19.54 -3.64 2.62
CA TRP A 28 -18.74 -4.83 2.86
C TRP A 28 -17.55 -4.94 1.89
N ASP A 29 -17.79 -4.78 0.58
CA ASP A 29 -16.72 -4.78 -0.43
C ASP A 29 -15.76 -3.61 -0.22
N PHE A 30 -16.31 -2.43 0.05
CA PHE A 30 -15.52 -1.23 0.28
C PHE A 30 -14.54 -1.40 1.44
N LYS A 31 -14.95 -2.09 2.51
CA LYS A 31 -14.10 -2.39 3.66
C LYS A 31 -12.89 -3.24 3.26
N GLN A 32 -13.06 -4.23 2.39
CA GLN A 32 -11.95 -5.07 1.92
C GLN A 32 -10.94 -4.26 1.11
N TYR A 33 -11.40 -3.39 0.20
CA TYR A 33 -10.48 -2.53 -0.56
C TYR A 33 -9.72 -1.55 0.31
N VAL A 34 -10.39 -0.90 1.28
CA VAL A 34 -9.72 0.02 2.19
C VAL A 34 -8.73 -0.71 3.08
N LEU A 35 -9.14 -1.85 3.66
CA LEU A 35 -8.26 -2.63 4.53
C LEU A 35 -7.05 -3.15 3.77
N GLY A 36 -7.25 -3.71 2.56
CA GLY A 36 -6.18 -4.16 1.68
C GLY A 36 -5.25 -3.01 1.27
N THR A 37 -5.79 -1.85 0.93
CA THR A 37 -4.99 -0.66 0.59
C THR A 37 -4.20 -0.14 1.79
N LEU A 38 -4.79 -0.16 2.98
CA LEU A 38 -4.14 0.27 4.21
C LEU A 38 -3.03 -0.71 4.62
N PHE A 39 -3.26 -2.00 4.44
CA PHE A 39 -2.24 -3.03 4.64
C PHE A 39 -1.11 -2.89 3.64
N TYR A 40 -1.43 -2.68 2.36
CA TYR A 40 -0.48 -2.41 1.29
C TYR A 40 0.40 -1.19 1.58
N ARG A 41 -0.20 -0.10 2.08
CA ARG A 41 0.55 1.07 2.56
C ARG A 41 1.49 0.70 3.72
N PHE A 42 1.00 -0.05 4.70
CA PHE A 42 1.79 -0.45 5.86
C PHE A 42 3.00 -1.32 5.48
N ILE A 43 2.80 -2.33 4.63
CA ILE A 43 3.92 -3.19 4.18
C ILE A 43 4.90 -2.40 3.31
N SER A 44 4.42 -1.47 2.47
CA SER A 44 5.28 -0.61 1.64
C SER A 44 6.15 0.30 2.50
N GLU A 45 5.56 0.99 3.49
CA GLU A 45 6.31 1.87 4.38
C GLU A 45 7.27 1.08 5.29
N ASN A 46 6.85 -0.09 5.81
CA ASN A 46 7.72 -0.94 6.62
C ASN A 46 8.90 -1.49 5.79
N PHE A 47 8.64 -1.84 4.54
CA PHE A 47 9.67 -2.32 3.62
C PHE A 47 10.66 -1.21 3.25
N ALA A 48 10.16 -0.03 2.87
CA ALA A 48 11.01 1.13 2.60
C ALA A 48 11.86 1.47 3.83
N ASN A 49 11.27 1.60 5.02
CA ASN A 49 12.03 1.88 6.25
C ASN A 49 13.07 0.79 6.58
N TYR A 50 12.80 -0.47 6.25
CA TYR A 50 13.75 -1.57 6.43
C TYR A 50 14.94 -1.42 5.48
N MET A 51 14.68 -1.13 4.21
CA MET A 51 15.71 -0.92 3.19
C MET A 51 16.53 0.35 3.46
N GLU A 52 15.91 1.39 4.00
CA GLU A 52 16.57 2.63 4.43
C GLU A 52 17.41 2.43 5.69
N GLY A 53 17.15 1.37 6.49
CA GLY A 53 17.93 1.06 7.69
C GLY A 53 17.89 2.14 8.78
N GLY A 54 16.95 3.09 8.70
CA GLY A 54 16.89 4.26 9.56
C GLY A 54 17.76 5.44 9.10
N ASP A 55 18.33 5.37 7.89
CA ASP A 55 19.06 6.48 7.27
C ASP A 55 18.10 7.36 6.47
N GLU A 56 17.83 8.58 6.97
CA GLU A 56 16.93 9.54 6.32
C GLU A 56 17.47 10.08 4.98
N SER A 57 18.74 9.82 4.66
CA SER A 57 19.35 10.21 3.38
C SER A 57 19.10 9.21 2.26
N ILE A 58 18.69 7.98 2.59
CA ILE A 58 18.31 6.96 1.63
C ILE A 58 16.79 7.04 1.47
N ASN A 59 16.33 7.24 0.24
CA ASN A 59 14.91 7.20 -0.08
C ASN A 59 14.65 6.01 -0.98
N TYR A 60 14.18 4.90 -0.40
CA TYR A 60 13.98 3.66 -1.16
C TYR A 60 12.99 3.86 -2.32
N ALA A 61 12.04 4.79 -2.18
CA ALA A 61 11.06 5.08 -3.22
C ALA A 61 11.61 5.84 -4.43
N GLU A 62 12.78 6.46 -4.33
CA GLU A 62 13.45 7.16 -5.43
C GLU A 62 14.56 6.33 -6.08
N LEU A 63 14.85 5.15 -5.54
CA LEU A 63 15.83 4.24 -6.14
C LEU A 63 15.27 3.56 -7.40
N SER A 64 16.17 3.24 -8.33
CA SER A 64 15.80 2.44 -9.51
C SER A 64 15.67 0.97 -9.14
N ASP A 65 14.69 0.30 -9.74
CA ASP A 65 14.50 -1.15 -9.61
C ASP A 65 15.75 -1.93 -10.06
N ASP A 66 16.59 -1.36 -10.93
CA ASP A 66 17.84 -1.97 -11.42
C ASP A 66 18.93 -2.15 -10.36
N ILE A 67 18.86 -1.37 -9.27
CA ILE A 67 19.84 -1.45 -8.18
C ILE A 67 19.56 -2.69 -7.30
N ILE A 68 18.33 -3.23 -7.38
CA ILE A 68 17.92 -4.41 -6.63
C ILE A 68 18.52 -5.66 -7.28
N THR A 69 19.51 -6.25 -6.62
CA THR A 69 20.04 -7.56 -6.98
C THR A 69 19.20 -8.69 -6.38
N ASP A 70 19.28 -9.89 -6.98
CA ASP A 70 18.61 -11.08 -6.45
C ASP A 70 19.03 -11.42 -5.02
N ASP A 71 20.28 -11.14 -4.62
CA ASP A 71 20.75 -11.32 -3.24
C ASP A 71 20.02 -10.40 -2.25
N ILE A 72 19.82 -9.12 -2.61
CA ILE A 72 19.08 -8.18 -1.77
C ILE A 72 17.61 -8.62 -1.64
N LYS A 73 17.04 -9.10 -2.75
CA LYS A 73 15.68 -9.62 -2.79
C LYS A 73 15.54 -10.85 -1.89
N ASP A 74 16.44 -11.82 -2.00
CA ASP A 74 16.45 -13.04 -1.20
C ASP A 74 16.64 -12.74 0.30
N ASP A 75 17.55 -11.85 0.67
CA ASP A 75 17.75 -11.43 2.06
C ASP A 75 16.51 -10.73 2.64
N ALA A 76 15.89 -9.85 1.86
CA ALA A 76 14.68 -9.16 2.24
C ALA A 76 13.50 -10.13 2.43
N ILE A 77 13.33 -11.12 1.54
CA ILE A 77 12.28 -12.14 1.68
C ILE A 77 12.56 -13.06 2.87
N LYS A 78 13.81 -13.47 3.11
CA LYS A 78 14.16 -14.29 4.28
C LYS A 78 13.89 -13.58 5.60
N THR A 79 14.09 -12.27 5.64
CA THR A 79 13.94 -11.48 6.86
C THR A 79 12.51 -10.98 7.08
N LYS A 80 11.83 -10.52 6.03
CA LYS A 80 10.49 -9.91 6.11
C LYS A 80 9.37 -10.83 5.62
N GLY A 81 9.69 -11.85 4.83
CA GLY A 81 8.72 -12.76 4.22
C GLY A 81 8.15 -12.28 2.88
N TYR A 82 8.47 -11.06 2.44
CA TYR A 82 7.96 -10.49 1.19
C TYR A 82 8.93 -9.44 0.61
N PHE A 83 8.76 -9.13 -0.67
CA PHE A 83 9.56 -8.13 -1.38
C PHE A 83 8.66 -7.20 -2.20
N ILE A 84 8.99 -5.90 -2.22
CA ILE A 84 8.29 -4.87 -2.99
C ILE A 84 9.32 -4.02 -3.72
N TYR A 85 9.16 -3.87 -5.04
CA TYR A 85 10.04 -2.99 -5.82
C TYR A 85 9.80 -1.51 -5.48
N PRO A 86 10.83 -0.65 -5.60
CA PRO A 86 10.69 0.81 -5.47
C PRO A 86 9.53 1.37 -6.30
N SER A 87 9.44 1.00 -7.58
CA SER A 87 8.36 1.42 -8.48
C SER A 87 6.96 0.98 -8.03
N GLN A 88 6.90 -0.12 -7.28
CA GLN A 88 5.70 -0.74 -6.75
C GLN A 88 5.38 -0.29 -5.33
N LEU A 89 6.04 0.73 -4.79
CA LEU A 89 5.67 1.24 -3.48
C LEU A 89 4.35 2.01 -3.53
N PHE A 90 3.60 1.93 -2.43
CA PHE A 90 2.35 2.70 -2.26
C PHE A 90 2.50 4.19 -2.61
N ALA A 91 3.59 4.84 -2.20
CA ALA A 91 3.83 6.26 -2.47
C ALA A 91 3.86 6.56 -3.98
N ASN A 92 4.57 5.74 -4.76
CA ASN A 92 4.72 5.88 -6.20
C ASN A 92 3.42 5.56 -6.94
N ILE A 93 2.70 4.53 -6.49
CA ILE A 93 1.40 4.15 -7.07
C ILE A 93 0.34 5.20 -6.75
N ALA A 94 0.25 5.68 -5.51
CA ALA A 94 -0.70 6.72 -5.12
C ALA A 94 -0.44 8.03 -5.89
N ALA A 95 0.82 8.43 -6.06
CA ALA A 95 1.19 9.61 -6.85
C ALA A 95 0.75 9.49 -8.32
N ASN A 96 0.83 8.29 -8.90
CA ASN A 96 0.45 8.03 -10.29
C ASN A 96 -1.00 7.58 -10.48
N ALA A 97 -1.75 7.32 -9.40
CA ALA A 97 -3.08 6.71 -9.44
C ALA A 97 -4.09 7.51 -10.28
N ASN A 98 -4.01 8.84 -10.25
CA ASN A 98 -4.92 9.71 -11.02
C ASN A 98 -4.58 9.80 -12.51
N LYS A 99 -3.36 9.43 -12.91
CA LYS A 99 -2.87 9.51 -14.30
C LYS A 99 -2.87 8.15 -14.99
N ASN A 100 -3.09 7.08 -14.24
CA ASN A 100 -2.95 5.72 -14.72
C ASN A 100 -4.29 5.13 -15.16
N ASP A 101 -4.46 4.97 -16.48
CA ASP A 101 -5.64 4.36 -17.10
C ASP A 101 -5.73 2.84 -16.93
N ASN A 102 -4.71 2.18 -16.37
CA ASN A 102 -4.67 0.74 -16.11
C ASN A 102 -4.34 0.42 -14.64
N LEU A 103 -4.61 1.35 -13.72
CA LEU A 103 -4.32 1.20 -12.29
C LEU A 103 -4.81 -0.14 -11.70
N ASN A 104 -5.97 -0.62 -12.11
CA ASN A 104 -6.50 -1.91 -11.69
C ASN A 104 -5.56 -3.09 -12.03
N LYS A 105 -4.99 -3.10 -13.24
CA LYS A 105 -4.05 -4.15 -13.66
C LYS A 105 -2.72 -4.05 -12.95
N ASP A 106 -2.25 -2.82 -12.74
CA ASP A 106 -0.96 -2.59 -12.07
C ASP A 106 -1.04 -3.01 -10.60
N LEU A 107 -2.11 -2.62 -9.89
CA LEU A 107 -2.36 -3.08 -8.52
C LEU A 107 -2.45 -4.60 -8.43
N ASN A 108 -3.20 -5.24 -9.34
CA ASN A 108 -3.27 -6.70 -9.38
C ASN A 108 -1.90 -7.34 -9.59
N SER A 109 -1.11 -6.78 -10.51
CA SER A 109 0.24 -7.28 -10.80
C SER A 109 1.17 -7.12 -9.60
N ILE A 110 1.05 -6.02 -8.86
CA ILE A 110 1.81 -5.77 -7.63
C ILE A 110 1.43 -6.77 -6.55
N PHE A 111 0.14 -6.98 -6.29
CA PHE A 111 -0.29 -7.96 -5.28
C PHE A 111 0.19 -9.37 -5.61
N VAL A 112 0.06 -9.78 -6.87
CA VAL A 112 0.58 -11.07 -7.34
C VAL A 112 2.10 -11.13 -7.21
N ALA A 113 2.83 -10.04 -7.49
CA ALA A 113 4.27 -9.99 -7.34
C ALA A 113 4.71 -10.12 -5.88
N ILE A 114 3.99 -9.49 -4.94
CA ILE A 114 4.25 -9.60 -3.50
C ILE A 114 4.00 -11.02 -3.01
N GLU A 115 2.87 -11.63 -3.37
CA GLU A 115 2.54 -13.02 -3.01
C GLU A 115 3.55 -14.00 -3.63
N SER A 116 3.91 -13.79 -4.89
CA SER A 116 4.91 -14.63 -5.58
C SER A 116 6.31 -14.46 -5.03
N SER A 117 6.63 -13.30 -4.45
CA SER A 117 7.93 -13.06 -3.82
C SER A 117 8.10 -13.90 -2.55
N ALA A 118 7.02 -14.17 -1.83
CA ALA A 118 7.05 -15.06 -0.66
C ALA A 118 7.07 -16.56 -1.04
N SER A 119 6.87 -16.90 -2.32
CA SER A 119 6.73 -18.28 -2.76
C SER A 119 8.03 -19.07 -2.58
N GLY A 120 7.93 -20.23 -1.93
CA GLY A 120 9.10 -21.06 -1.60
C GLY A 120 9.79 -20.70 -0.28
N TYR A 121 9.30 -19.71 0.46
CA TYR A 121 9.77 -19.35 1.80
C TYR A 121 8.76 -19.80 2.86
N PRO A 122 9.18 -20.00 4.13
CA PRO A 122 8.25 -20.37 5.21
C PRO A 122 7.14 -19.33 5.47
N SER A 123 7.35 -18.09 5.02
CA SER A 123 6.37 -17.00 5.08
C SER A 123 5.32 -17.04 3.94
N GLU A 124 5.41 -18.01 3.01
CA GLU A 124 4.45 -18.14 1.90
C GLU A 124 3.02 -18.21 2.43
N ASP A 125 2.72 -19.08 3.39
CA ASP A 125 1.36 -19.27 3.92
C ASP A 125 0.80 -18.02 4.63
N GLU A 126 1.66 -17.10 5.10
CA GLU A 126 1.23 -15.87 5.78
C GLU A 126 0.91 -14.74 4.79
N ILE A 127 1.59 -14.71 3.64
CA ILE A 127 1.43 -13.68 2.61
C ILE A 127 0.46 -14.13 1.51
N LYS A 128 0.38 -15.44 1.24
CA LYS A 128 -0.50 -16.02 0.23
C LYS A 128 -1.96 -15.89 0.64
N GLY A 129 -2.74 -15.18 -0.16
CA GLY A 129 -4.13 -14.89 0.14
C GLY A 129 -4.35 -13.62 0.96
N LEU A 130 -3.28 -12.88 1.27
CA LEU A 130 -3.37 -11.57 1.92
C LEU A 130 -4.16 -10.56 1.08
N PHE A 131 -4.09 -10.68 -0.25
CA PHE A 131 -4.80 -9.82 -1.19
C PHE A 131 -5.89 -10.57 -1.98
N ALA A 132 -6.17 -11.84 -1.65
CA ALA A 132 -7.16 -12.64 -2.38
C ALA A 132 -8.59 -12.07 -2.29
N ASP A 133 -8.91 -11.36 -1.20
CA ASP A 133 -10.21 -10.69 -1.03
C ASP A 133 -10.30 -9.34 -1.77
N VAL A 134 -9.20 -8.85 -2.37
CA VAL A 134 -9.12 -7.53 -3.03
C VAL A 134 -9.22 -7.71 -4.55
N ASP A 135 -10.44 -7.87 -5.07
CA ASP A 135 -10.67 -7.99 -6.52
C ASP A 135 -10.69 -6.63 -7.24
N THR A 136 -9.52 -6.18 -7.69
CA THR A 136 -9.36 -4.94 -8.47
C THR A 136 -10.11 -4.93 -9.81
N THR A 137 -10.61 -6.08 -10.26
CA THR A 137 -11.35 -6.23 -11.53
C THR A 137 -12.86 -6.37 -11.33
N SER A 138 -13.35 -6.37 -10.09
CA SER A 138 -14.75 -6.58 -9.76
C SER A 138 -15.68 -5.58 -10.44
N ASN A 139 -16.82 -6.04 -10.90
CA ASN A 139 -17.89 -5.16 -11.42
C ASN A 139 -18.52 -4.31 -10.31
N ARG A 140 -18.25 -4.62 -9.03
CA ARG A 140 -18.68 -3.82 -7.87
C ARG A 140 -17.96 -2.48 -7.78
N LEU A 141 -16.75 -2.38 -8.35
CA LEU A 141 -15.98 -1.13 -8.46
C LEU A 141 -16.48 -0.22 -9.60
N GLY A 142 -17.31 -0.73 -10.51
CA GLY A 142 -17.83 0.04 -11.64
C GLY A 142 -18.01 -0.80 -12.89
N ASN A 143 -18.82 -0.28 -13.81
CA ASN A 143 -19.13 -0.99 -15.06
C ASN A 143 -18.01 -0.87 -16.10
N THR A 144 -17.20 0.19 -16.03
CA THR A 144 -16.08 0.41 -16.96
C THR A 144 -14.73 0.38 -16.25
N VAL A 145 -13.66 0.04 -16.97
CA VAL A 145 -12.28 0.08 -16.43
C VAL A 145 -11.94 1.46 -15.87
N LYS A 146 -12.42 2.52 -16.54
CA LYS A 146 -12.23 3.89 -16.10
C LYS A 146 -12.91 4.17 -14.75
N ASP A 147 -14.17 3.75 -14.57
CA ASP A 147 -14.86 3.89 -13.29
C ASP A 147 -14.14 3.13 -12.18
N LYS A 148 -13.68 1.91 -12.46
CA LYS A 148 -12.91 1.09 -11.51
C LYS A 148 -11.64 1.82 -11.07
N ASN A 149 -10.88 2.37 -12.03
CA ASN A 149 -9.65 3.10 -11.74
C ASN A 149 -9.90 4.38 -10.97
N ILE A 150 -10.95 5.15 -11.30
CA ILE A 150 -11.32 6.36 -10.55
C ILE A 150 -11.60 6.00 -9.08
N ARG A 151 -12.31 4.91 -8.82
CA ARG A 151 -12.60 4.48 -7.45
C ARG A 151 -11.36 3.97 -6.72
N LEU A 152 -10.56 3.13 -7.36
CA LEU A 152 -9.30 2.65 -6.79
C LEU A 152 -8.35 3.83 -6.49
N ALA A 153 -8.26 4.80 -7.40
CA ALA A 153 -7.51 6.03 -7.18
C ALA A 153 -8.09 6.85 -6.03
N ALA A 154 -9.41 6.95 -5.89
CA ALA A 154 -10.03 7.63 -4.75
C ALA A 154 -9.71 6.94 -3.42
N VAL A 155 -9.71 5.60 -3.38
CA VAL A 155 -9.31 4.81 -2.19
C VAL A 155 -7.83 5.03 -1.88
N LEU A 156 -6.95 4.93 -2.87
CA LEU A 156 -5.51 5.17 -2.71
C LEU A 156 -5.22 6.59 -2.24
N ASN A 157 -5.81 7.60 -2.87
CA ASN A 157 -5.64 9.00 -2.49
C ASN A 157 -6.24 9.30 -1.12
N GLY A 158 -7.37 8.68 -0.79
CA GLY A 158 -7.94 8.75 0.55
C GLY A 158 -6.97 8.18 1.58
N VAL A 159 -6.47 6.97 1.35
CA VAL A 159 -5.49 6.34 2.25
C VAL A 159 -4.19 7.13 2.29
N ALA A 160 -3.71 7.72 1.18
CA ALA A 160 -2.50 8.54 1.12
C ALA A 160 -2.67 9.89 1.83
N GLY A 161 -3.86 10.48 1.74
CA GLY A 161 -4.24 11.71 2.42
C GLY A 161 -4.31 11.56 3.94
N LEU A 162 -4.35 10.33 4.46
CA LEU A 162 -4.09 10.06 5.88
C LEU A 162 -2.66 10.48 6.20
N LYS A 163 -2.51 11.62 6.88
CA LYS A 163 -1.23 11.98 7.48
C LYS A 163 -0.98 11.04 8.65
N PHE A 164 -0.22 9.98 8.40
CA PHE A 164 0.62 9.42 9.45
C PHE A 164 1.59 10.52 9.80
N THR A 165 1.35 11.20 10.92
CA THR A 165 2.31 12.10 11.52
C THR A 165 3.55 11.28 11.85
N ARG A 166 4.46 11.14 10.88
CA ARG A 166 5.87 10.92 11.14
C ARG A 166 6.23 12.06 12.09
N CYS A 167 6.58 11.70 13.32
CA CYS A 167 6.97 12.63 14.36
C CYS A 167 8.31 13.26 13.94
N SER A 168 8.27 14.18 12.99
CA SER A 168 9.40 14.97 12.50
C SER A 168 8.96 16.43 12.38
N THR A 169 8.61 17.02 13.51
CA THR A 169 8.67 18.48 13.69
C THR A 169 8.83 18.75 15.19
N PHE A 170 10.03 18.46 15.69
CA PHE A 170 10.60 19.24 16.78
C PHE A 170 12.01 19.66 16.37
N MET A 171 12.10 20.29 15.21
CA MET A 171 13.28 21.04 14.78
C MET A 171 12.78 22.29 14.07
N MET A 172 12.33 23.26 14.87
CA MET A 172 12.35 24.72 14.60
C MET A 172 11.31 25.43 15.47
N SER A 173 11.71 25.78 16.69
CA SER A 173 11.50 27.10 17.32
C SER A 173 12.04 27.07 18.75
#